data_AF-A0A1J3HL04-F1
#
_entry.id   AF-A0A1J3HL04-F1
#
_cell.length_a   1.000
_cell.length_b   1.000
_cell.length_c   1.000
_cell.angle_alpha   90.00
_cell.angle_beta   90.00
_cell.angle_gamma   90.00
#
_symmetry.space_group_name_H-M   'P 1'
#
loop_
_entity.id
_entity.type
_entity.pdbx_description
1 polymer ?
#
loop_
_entity_poly.entity_id
_entity_poly.type
_entity_poly.pdbx_seq_one_letter_code
_entity_poly.pdbx_strand_id
1 'polypeptide(L)'
;MDPEVVVDVRSGESDPKRQKLETDEETYDAMSSSSSSCNGYSSSEDSLGYTSEDSRLFDAEYKKSGSYDFDASRVGAIVVFHPVVFEESYYATEPETDGELMARLSRVALNKYNDDENKNLEFVRAVKANWSLGGGHIFSITFEAKDPTSETMPFHAKVGWIPLDTRVYHVKPKTMMT
;
A
#
# COMPACT_ATOMS: atom_id res chain seq x y z
N MET A 1 71.95 -41.66 15.98
CA MET A 1 72.18 -40.20 15.86
C MET A 1 70.84 -39.55 16.08
N ASP A 2 70.67 -38.93 17.24
CA ASP A 2 69.65 -37.92 17.61
C ASP A 2 70.45 -36.83 18.36
N PRO A 3 70.01 -35.56 18.54
CA PRO A 3 68.67 -34.99 18.33
C PRO A 3 68.66 -33.54 17.71
N GLU A 4 67.49 -32.91 17.58
CA GLU A 4 67.15 -31.50 17.96
C GLU A 4 65.80 -31.12 17.30
N VAL A 5 64.65 -30.88 17.96
CA VAL A 5 64.25 -30.00 19.09
C VAL A 5 64.06 -28.54 18.67
N VAL A 6 62.77 -28.18 18.50
CA VAL A 6 62.06 -26.87 18.58
C VAL A 6 62.65 -25.63 17.90
N VAL A 7 61.78 -24.86 17.22
CA VAL A 7 61.20 -23.64 17.82
C VAL A 7 59.99 -23.12 17.04
N ASP A 8 59.00 -22.75 17.85
CA ASP A 8 57.81 -21.95 17.62
C ASP A 8 58.11 -20.58 16.97
N VAL A 9 57.04 -19.85 16.63
CA VAL A 9 56.90 -18.37 16.64
C VAL A 9 56.41 -17.73 15.32
N ARG A 10 55.17 -17.21 15.41
CA ARG A 10 54.56 -16.04 14.72
C ARG A 10 54.20 -16.19 13.24
N SER A 11 53.19 -15.52 12.71
CA SER A 11 52.00 -14.83 13.22
C SER A 11 51.29 -14.33 11.96
N GLY A 12 49.96 -14.42 11.94
CA GLY A 12 49.15 -13.51 11.14
C GLY A 12 48.87 -13.96 9.71
N GLU A 13 47.71 -14.57 9.53
CA GLU A 13 46.91 -14.25 8.35
C GLU A 13 45.49 -13.88 8.81
N SER A 14 45.01 -12.82 8.21
CA SER A 14 44.03 -11.88 8.74
C SER A 14 42.59 -12.25 8.40
N ASP A 15 41.75 -12.37 9.42
CA ASP A 15 40.29 -12.29 9.28
C ASP A 15 39.88 -10.90 8.73
N PRO A 16 39.07 -10.81 7.65
CA PRO A 16 38.47 -9.55 7.27
C PRO A 16 37.30 -9.23 8.23
N LYS A 17 37.61 -8.32 9.15
CA LYS A 17 36.75 -7.43 9.94
C LYS A 17 35.24 -7.52 9.65
N ARG A 18 34.48 -7.85 10.70
CA ARG A 18 33.10 -7.41 10.92
C ARG A 18 32.97 -5.92 10.63
N GLN A 19 32.12 -5.55 9.68
CA GLN A 19 31.53 -4.21 9.66
C GLN A 19 30.17 -4.28 10.37
N LYS A 20 30.13 -3.57 11.50
CA LYS A 20 28.93 -3.24 12.27
C LYS A 20 28.28 -2.05 11.56
N LEU A 21 27.12 -2.25 10.94
CA LEU A 21 26.29 -1.15 10.45
C LEU A 21 25.30 -0.82 11.57
N GLU A 22 25.55 0.29 12.25
CA GLU A 22 24.62 0.87 13.21
C GLU A 22 23.41 1.38 12.42
N THR A 23 22.22 0.98 12.86
CA THR A 23 20.93 1.39 12.29
C THR A 23 20.48 2.61 13.08
N ASP A 24 20.62 3.78 12.49
CA ASP A 24 20.12 5.02 13.08
C ASP A 24 18.59 5.09 12.91
N GLU A 25 17.90 5.32 14.03
CA GLU A 25 16.47 5.57 14.11
C GLU A 25 16.13 6.92 13.46
N GLU A 26 15.59 6.90 12.24
CA GLU A 26 15.00 8.10 11.65
C GLU A 26 13.58 8.31 12.18
N THR A 27 13.46 9.29 13.07
CA THR A 27 12.21 9.85 13.56
C THR A 27 11.52 10.62 12.43
N TYR A 28 10.31 10.23 12.05
CA TYR A 28 9.50 10.94 11.05
C TYR A 28 8.92 12.22 11.68
N ASP A 29 9.72 13.28 11.71
CA ASP A 29 9.26 14.60 12.08
C ASP A 29 8.35 15.21 11.01
N ALA A 30 7.28 15.85 11.50
CA ALA A 30 6.22 16.48 10.74
C ALA A 30 6.75 17.42 9.64
N MET A 31 6.18 17.31 8.44
CA MET A 31 6.41 18.25 7.33
C MET A 31 5.93 19.65 7.73
N SER A 32 6.86 20.41 8.29
CA SER A 32 6.80 21.85 8.43
C SER A 32 6.87 22.50 7.05
N SER A 33 5.93 23.40 6.80
CA SER A 33 5.85 24.27 5.63
C SER A 33 7.21 24.87 5.27
N SER A 34 7.73 24.56 4.09
CA SER A 34 8.90 25.24 3.53
C SER A 34 8.60 25.73 2.12
N SER A 35 8.43 27.05 2.04
CA SER A 35 8.44 27.83 0.82
C SER A 35 9.77 27.67 0.10
N SER A 36 9.80 26.90 -0.98
CA SER A 36 10.94 26.88 -1.90
C SER A 36 10.76 27.98 -2.95
N SER A 37 11.57 29.04 -2.85
CA SER A 37 11.83 29.94 -3.98
C SER A 37 12.57 29.15 -5.06
N CYS A 38 11.82 28.67 -6.05
CA CYS A 38 12.38 28.22 -7.32
C CYS A 38 12.33 29.37 -8.33
N ASN A 39 13.49 29.71 -8.88
CA ASN A 39 13.66 30.76 -9.88
C ASN A 39 12.91 30.42 -11.19
N GLY A 40 12.15 31.40 -11.68
CA GLY A 40 12.20 31.81 -13.08
C GLY A 40 11.69 30.84 -14.14
N TYR A 41 10.55 30.18 -13.92
CA TYR A 41 9.65 29.82 -15.03
C TYR A 41 8.49 30.79 -15.01
N SER A 42 8.32 31.54 -16.11
CA SER A 42 7.15 32.39 -16.30
C SER A 42 5.94 31.48 -16.33
N SER A 43 5.26 31.42 -15.19
CA SER A 43 4.01 30.73 -14.96
C SER A 43 2.93 31.43 -15.78
N SER A 44 2.88 31.18 -17.09
CA SER A 44 1.61 31.29 -17.79
C SER A 44 0.68 30.31 -17.11
N GLU A 45 -0.40 30.83 -16.56
CA GLU A 45 -1.39 30.17 -15.72
C GLU A 45 -2.01 28.95 -16.44
N ASP A 46 -1.28 27.84 -16.48
CA ASP A 46 -1.89 26.52 -16.64
C ASP A 46 -2.29 26.07 -15.22
N SER A 47 -3.25 26.83 -14.68
CA SER A 47 -3.93 26.49 -13.44
C SER A 47 -4.48 25.07 -13.63
N LEU A 48 -4.12 24.14 -12.73
CA LEU A 48 -4.51 22.73 -12.75
C LEU A 48 -6.05 22.50 -12.63
N GLY A 49 -6.87 23.51 -12.93
CA GLY A 49 -8.32 23.43 -13.04
C GLY A 49 -9.05 23.34 -11.71
N TYR A 50 -8.34 23.34 -10.57
CA TYR A 50 -8.94 23.24 -9.24
C TYR A 50 -8.68 24.48 -8.39
N THR A 51 -9.62 24.75 -7.49
CA THR A 51 -9.66 25.87 -6.56
C THR A 51 -9.18 25.46 -5.16
N SER A 52 -8.92 26.43 -4.29
CA SER A 52 -8.64 26.15 -2.86
C SER A 52 -9.81 25.44 -2.16
N GLU A 53 -11.04 25.65 -2.63
CA GLU A 53 -12.21 24.97 -2.10
C GLU A 53 -12.20 23.48 -2.47
N ASP A 54 -11.77 23.12 -3.69
CA ASP A 54 -11.63 21.72 -4.11
C ASP A 54 -10.61 20.99 -3.22
N SER A 55 -9.49 21.62 -2.88
CA SER A 55 -8.50 21.07 -1.94
C SER A 55 -9.10 20.87 -0.55
N ARG A 56 -9.87 21.85 -0.05
CA ARG A 56 -10.52 21.76 1.26
C ARG A 56 -11.54 20.63 1.31
N LEU A 57 -12.33 20.46 0.25
CA LEU A 57 -13.32 19.37 0.13
C LEU A 57 -12.63 18.01 0.04
N PHE A 58 -11.57 17.90 -0.76
CA PHE A 58 -10.74 16.70 -0.85
C PHE A 58 -10.17 16.29 0.49
N ASP A 59 -9.49 17.20 1.19
CA ASP A 59 -8.87 16.92 2.49
C ASP A 59 -9.91 16.53 3.55
N ALA A 60 -11.06 17.21 3.55
CA ALA A 60 -12.15 16.90 4.46
C ALA A 60 -12.71 15.49 4.21
N GLU A 61 -12.90 15.10 2.95
CA GLU A 61 -13.39 13.77 2.60
C GLU A 61 -12.34 12.69 2.88
N TYR A 62 -11.09 12.93 2.50
CA TYR A 62 -10.01 11.99 2.76
C TYR A 62 -9.78 11.75 4.25
N LYS A 63 -9.83 12.82 5.07
CA LYS A 63 -9.74 12.69 6.53
C LYS A 63 -10.90 11.90 7.13
N LYS A 64 -12.10 12.02 6.56
CA LYS A 64 -13.30 11.34 7.03
C LYS A 64 -13.32 9.86 6.65
N SER A 65 -13.00 9.56 5.39
CA SER A 65 -13.31 8.27 4.76
C SER A 65 -12.07 7.47 4.35
N GLY A 66 -10.88 8.10 4.38
CA GLY A 66 -9.67 7.54 3.81
C GLY A 66 -9.83 7.25 2.31
N SER A 67 -9.02 6.34 1.78
CA SER A 67 -9.11 5.91 0.37
C SER A 67 -10.14 4.80 0.11
N TYR A 68 -10.52 4.05 1.15
CA TYR A 68 -11.44 2.91 1.04
C TYR A 68 -12.90 3.31 0.87
N ASP A 69 -13.33 4.28 1.67
CA ASP A 69 -14.71 4.75 1.71
C ASP A 69 -14.86 6.14 1.05
N PHE A 70 -13.84 6.61 0.34
CA PHE A 70 -13.79 7.92 -0.30
C PHE A 70 -14.97 8.15 -1.24
N ASP A 71 -15.68 9.26 -1.04
CA ASP A 71 -16.78 9.67 -1.91
C ASP A 71 -16.32 10.73 -2.92
N ALA A 72 -15.99 10.27 -4.13
CA ALA A 72 -15.53 11.11 -5.24
C ALA A 72 -16.54 12.20 -5.65
N SER A 73 -17.84 12.02 -5.37
CA SER A 73 -18.86 13.02 -5.71
C SER A 73 -18.79 14.28 -4.85
N ARG A 74 -18.02 14.22 -3.75
CA ARG A 74 -17.93 15.29 -2.74
C ARG A 74 -16.69 16.17 -2.88
N VAL A 75 -15.82 15.89 -3.86
CA VAL A 75 -14.47 16.48 -3.96
C VAL A 75 -14.24 17.24 -5.26
N GLY A 76 -15.21 18.09 -5.63
CA GLY A 76 -15.08 19.08 -6.71
C GLY A 76 -14.23 18.63 -7.91
N ALA A 77 -13.17 19.37 -8.25
CA ALA A 77 -12.29 19.04 -9.38
C ALA A 77 -11.12 18.07 -9.05
N ILE A 78 -10.79 17.85 -7.77
CA ILE A 78 -9.65 16.99 -7.38
C ILE A 78 -10.17 15.57 -7.13
N VAL A 79 -10.05 14.71 -8.14
CA VAL A 79 -10.43 13.30 -8.02
C VAL A 79 -9.18 12.42 -8.16
N VAL A 80 -8.69 11.93 -7.02
CA VAL A 80 -7.53 11.00 -6.95
C VAL A 80 -7.99 9.56 -6.76
N PHE A 81 -9.15 9.36 -6.16
CA PHE A 81 -9.77 8.06 -5.92
C PHE A 81 -11.07 7.99 -6.71
N HIS A 82 -11.21 6.93 -7.49
CA HIS A 82 -12.34 6.73 -8.36
C HIS A 82 -12.99 5.38 -8.03
N PRO A 83 -14.33 5.33 -7.90
CA PRO A 83 -15.01 4.06 -7.64
C PRO A 83 -14.79 3.11 -8.82
N VAL A 84 -14.52 1.85 -8.48
CA VAL A 84 -14.49 0.76 -9.46
C VAL A 84 -15.92 0.29 -9.69
N VAL A 85 -16.37 0.28 -10.94
CA VAL A 85 -17.67 -0.25 -11.35
C VAL A 85 -17.49 -1.74 -11.63
N PHE A 86 -18.16 -2.61 -10.88
CA PHE A 86 -17.83 -4.04 -10.85
C PHE A 86 -18.30 -4.79 -12.10
N GLU A 87 -19.33 -4.30 -12.78
CA GLU A 87 -19.92 -4.90 -13.97
C GLU A 87 -19.12 -4.61 -15.24
N GLU A 88 -18.17 -3.69 -15.18
CA GLU A 88 -17.32 -3.28 -16.29
C GLU A 88 -16.03 -4.12 -16.32
N SER A 89 -15.17 -3.89 -17.30
CA SER A 89 -13.85 -4.53 -17.40
C SER A 89 -12.77 -3.50 -17.79
N TYR A 90 -12.79 -2.33 -17.13
CA TYR A 90 -11.83 -1.26 -17.41
C TYR A 90 -10.42 -1.61 -16.95
N TYR A 91 -10.31 -2.38 -15.86
CA TYR A 91 -9.05 -2.81 -15.30
C TYR A 91 -8.79 -4.26 -15.62
N ALA A 92 -9.80 -5.12 -15.48
CA ALA A 92 -9.67 -6.55 -15.72
C ALA A 92 -9.36 -6.89 -17.19
N THR A 93 -8.70 -8.02 -17.40
CA THR A 93 -8.52 -8.57 -18.75
C THR A 93 -9.73 -9.43 -19.10
N GLU A 94 -10.44 -9.08 -20.16
CA GLU A 94 -11.57 -9.88 -20.65
C GLU A 94 -11.19 -11.38 -20.78
N PRO A 95 -12.08 -12.30 -20.36
CA PRO A 95 -13.49 -12.09 -20.03
C PRO A 95 -13.77 -11.72 -18.57
N GLU A 96 -12.75 -11.50 -17.74
CA GLU A 96 -12.94 -11.13 -16.33
C GLU A 96 -13.53 -9.72 -16.21
N THR A 97 -14.54 -9.55 -15.34
CA THR A 97 -15.06 -8.24 -14.92
C THR A 97 -14.20 -7.62 -13.84
N ASP A 98 -14.28 -6.31 -13.65
CA ASP A 98 -13.59 -5.58 -12.59
C ASP A 98 -14.01 -6.08 -11.20
N GLY A 99 -15.27 -6.50 -11.03
CA GLY A 99 -15.76 -7.14 -9.81
C GLY A 99 -15.09 -8.49 -9.53
N GLU A 100 -14.91 -9.32 -10.56
CA GLU A 100 -14.19 -10.59 -10.46
C GLU A 100 -12.70 -10.37 -10.17
N LEU A 101 -12.08 -9.37 -10.80
CA LEU A 101 -10.72 -8.92 -10.47
C LEU A 101 -10.64 -8.50 -8.99
N MET A 102 -11.55 -7.65 -8.51
CA MET A 102 -11.56 -7.23 -7.10
C MET A 102 -11.74 -8.41 -6.15
N ALA A 103 -12.57 -9.39 -6.49
CA ALA A 103 -12.73 -10.61 -5.70
C ALA A 103 -11.43 -11.45 -5.69
N ARG A 104 -10.76 -11.59 -6.83
CA ARG A 104 -9.48 -12.31 -6.93
C ARG A 104 -8.38 -11.61 -6.11
N LEU A 105 -8.23 -10.29 -6.24
CA LEU A 105 -7.25 -9.51 -5.48
C LEU A 105 -7.56 -9.55 -3.97
N SER A 106 -8.83 -9.56 -3.58
CA SER A 106 -9.24 -9.71 -2.18
C SER A 106 -8.85 -11.08 -1.61
N ARG A 107 -9.00 -12.17 -2.38
CA ARG A 107 -8.53 -13.50 -1.96
C ARG A 107 -7.02 -13.54 -1.78
N VAL A 108 -6.26 -12.93 -2.69
CA VAL A 108 -4.79 -12.82 -2.55
C VAL A 108 -4.41 -12.06 -1.27
N ALA A 109 -5.07 -10.94 -0.99
CA ALA A 109 -4.85 -10.17 0.23
C ALA A 109 -5.24 -10.96 1.49
N LEU A 110 -6.39 -11.66 1.48
CA LEU A 110 -6.84 -12.46 2.62
C LEU A 110 -5.91 -13.65 2.89
N ASN A 111 -5.40 -14.31 1.84
CA ASN A 111 -4.42 -15.38 2.00
C ASN A 111 -3.16 -14.86 2.69
N LYS A 112 -2.64 -13.70 2.28
CA LYS A 112 -1.52 -13.06 2.97
C LYS A 112 -1.83 -12.79 4.45
N TYR A 113 -3.02 -12.25 4.75
CA TYR A 113 -3.42 -12.02 6.14
C TYR A 113 -3.50 -13.32 6.95
N ASN A 114 -4.08 -14.38 6.37
CA ASN A 114 -4.17 -15.69 6.98
C ASN A 114 -2.79 -16.28 7.27
N ASP A 115 -1.85 -16.16 6.33
CA ASP A 115 -0.47 -16.63 6.50
C ASP A 115 0.27 -15.83 7.58
N ASP A 116 0.19 -14.50 7.53
CA ASP A 116 0.88 -13.60 8.47
C ASP A 116 0.35 -13.75 9.91
N GLU A 117 -0.97 -13.96 10.08
CA GLU A 117 -1.65 -13.99 11.39
C GLU A 117 -2.01 -15.41 11.86
N ASN A 118 -1.61 -16.44 11.12
CA ASN A 118 -1.95 -17.85 11.35
C ASN A 118 -3.47 -18.06 11.55
N LYS A 119 -4.26 -17.58 10.59
CA LYS A 119 -5.73 -17.68 10.52
C LYS A 119 -6.17 -18.54 9.34
N ASN A 120 -7.45 -18.88 9.31
CA ASN A 120 -8.08 -19.59 8.19
C ASN A 120 -9.44 -18.98 7.84
N LEU A 121 -9.43 -17.67 7.56
CA LEU A 121 -10.64 -16.95 7.17
C LEU A 121 -11.01 -17.28 5.72
N GLU A 122 -12.30 -17.43 5.47
CA GLU A 122 -12.86 -17.64 4.13
C GLU A 122 -13.31 -16.31 3.52
N PHE A 123 -12.93 -16.07 2.27
CA PHE A 123 -13.42 -14.93 1.50
C PHE A 123 -14.93 -15.08 1.21
N VAL A 124 -15.70 -14.02 1.44
CA VAL A 124 -17.14 -13.97 1.14
C VAL A 124 -17.37 -13.24 -0.18
N ARG A 125 -17.05 -11.94 -0.24
CA ARG A 125 -17.23 -11.11 -1.44
C ARG A 125 -16.42 -9.82 -1.36
N ALA A 126 -16.11 -9.24 -2.51
CA ALA A 126 -15.72 -7.83 -2.58
C ALA A 126 -16.98 -6.98 -2.43
N VAL A 127 -16.92 -5.93 -1.61
CA VAL A 127 -18.07 -5.05 -1.33
C VAL A 127 -17.99 -3.79 -2.17
N LYS A 128 -16.80 -3.18 -2.23
CA LYS A 128 -16.51 -2.02 -3.07
C LYS A 128 -15.00 -1.83 -3.20
N ALA A 129 -14.59 -1.04 -4.18
CA ALA A 129 -13.21 -0.61 -4.32
C ALA A 129 -13.14 0.81 -4.89
N ASN A 130 -12.09 1.52 -4.50
CA ASN A 130 -11.63 2.71 -5.21
C ASN A 130 -10.27 2.42 -5.84
N TRP A 131 -10.05 2.91 -7.06
CA TRP A 131 -8.74 2.90 -7.69
C TRP A 131 -8.10 4.28 -7.65
N SER A 132 -6.78 4.31 -7.59
CA SER A 132 -5.96 5.52 -7.73
C SER A 132 -4.73 5.23 -8.59
N LEU A 133 -4.20 6.24 -9.27
CA LEU A 133 -2.99 6.14 -10.07
C LEU A 133 -1.73 6.01 -9.19
N GLY A 134 -0.81 5.11 -9.56
CA GLY A 134 0.51 4.94 -8.96
C GLY A 134 1.49 4.31 -9.97
N GLY A 135 2.46 3.51 -9.52
CA GLY A 135 3.31 2.67 -10.39
C GLY A 135 2.56 1.52 -11.10
N GLY A 136 1.25 1.65 -11.27
CA GLY A 136 0.24 0.66 -11.65
C GLY A 136 -1.14 1.07 -11.13
N HIS A 137 -2.14 0.20 -11.25
CA HIS A 137 -3.44 0.42 -10.59
C HIS A 137 -3.31 0.09 -9.11
N ILE A 138 -3.62 1.05 -8.24
CA ILE A 138 -3.68 0.82 -6.79
C ILE A 138 -5.14 0.79 -6.38
N PHE A 139 -5.60 -0.37 -5.94
CA PHE A 139 -6.96 -0.57 -5.46
C PHE A 139 -7.01 -0.53 -3.93
N SER A 140 -7.85 0.34 -3.40
CA SER A 140 -8.31 0.33 -2.00
C SER A 140 -9.63 -0.44 -1.94
N ILE A 141 -9.55 -1.70 -1.55
CA ILE A 141 -10.65 -2.66 -1.61
C ILE A 141 -11.25 -2.85 -0.21
N THR A 142 -12.57 -2.75 -0.11
CA THR A 142 -13.34 -3.26 1.03
C THR A 142 -13.97 -4.59 0.65
N PHE A 143 -13.72 -5.63 1.43
CA PHE A 143 -14.29 -6.96 1.21
C PHE A 143 -14.74 -7.60 2.52
N GLU A 144 -15.53 -8.65 2.43
CA GLU A 144 -16.02 -9.43 3.57
C GLU A 144 -15.29 -10.78 3.63
N ALA A 145 -14.89 -11.17 4.84
CA ALA A 145 -14.37 -12.49 5.14
C ALA A 145 -15.09 -13.05 6.38
N LYS A 146 -15.12 -14.37 6.53
CA LYS A 146 -15.73 -15.02 7.68
C LYS A 146 -14.78 -16.04 8.28
N ASP A 147 -14.81 -16.15 9.59
CA ASP A 147 -14.31 -17.33 10.28
C ASP A 147 -15.45 -18.37 10.27
N PRO A 148 -15.21 -19.67 10.01
CA PRO A 148 -16.25 -20.70 10.13
C PRO A 148 -17.00 -20.71 11.47
N THR A 149 -16.40 -20.15 12.52
CA THR A 149 -16.94 -20.11 13.89
C THR A 149 -17.46 -18.75 14.31
N SER A 150 -17.38 -17.72 13.47
CA SER A 150 -17.73 -16.34 13.82
C SER A 150 -18.58 -15.67 12.74
N GLU A 151 -19.00 -14.44 13.04
CA GLU A 151 -19.70 -13.60 12.08
C GLU A 151 -18.78 -13.14 10.94
N THR A 152 -19.43 -12.72 9.86
CA THR A 152 -18.73 -12.10 8.73
C THR A 152 -18.18 -10.74 9.16
N MET A 153 -16.91 -10.51 8.89
CA MET A 153 -16.20 -9.28 9.24
C MET A 153 -15.65 -8.59 7.98
N PRO A 154 -15.75 -7.26 7.89
CA PRO A 154 -15.19 -6.52 6.78
C PRO A 154 -13.68 -6.33 6.95
N PHE A 155 -13.00 -6.29 5.81
CA PHE A 155 -11.57 -6.06 5.66
C PHE A 155 -11.31 -4.90 4.71
N HIS A 156 -10.17 -4.25 4.95
CA HIS A 156 -9.58 -3.26 4.07
C HIS A 156 -8.25 -3.81 3.53
N ALA A 157 -8.09 -3.83 2.21
CA ALA A 157 -6.83 -4.18 1.56
C ALA A 157 -6.43 -3.16 0.49
N LYS A 158 -5.15 -2.77 0.52
CA LYS A 158 -4.55 -1.94 -0.53
C LYS A 158 -3.67 -2.84 -1.40
N VAL A 159 -4.05 -2.99 -2.66
CA VAL A 159 -3.41 -3.92 -3.59
C VAL A 159 -2.99 -3.17 -4.85
N GLY A 160 -1.70 -3.25 -5.18
CA GLY A 160 -1.16 -2.84 -6.47
C GLY A 160 -1.34 -3.97 -7.47
N TRP A 161 -1.85 -3.64 -8.65
CA TRP A 161 -2.09 -4.62 -9.70
C TRP A 161 -1.70 -4.07 -11.07
N ILE A 162 -0.95 -4.90 -11.78
CA ILE A 162 -0.74 -4.87 -13.22
C ILE A 162 -0.90 -6.32 -13.72
N PRO A 163 -1.21 -6.57 -15.01
CA PRO A 163 -1.49 -7.94 -15.49
C PRO A 163 -0.43 -9.01 -15.17
N LEU A 164 0.82 -8.61 -14.91
CA LEU A 164 1.95 -9.51 -14.64
C LEU A 164 2.43 -9.51 -13.18
N ASP A 165 1.91 -8.63 -12.33
CA ASP A 165 2.37 -8.48 -10.95
C ASP A 165 1.23 -8.05 -10.02
N THR A 166 1.16 -8.66 -8.85
CA THR A 166 0.19 -8.33 -7.81
C THR A 166 0.92 -8.14 -6.49
N ARG A 167 0.79 -6.94 -5.91
CA ARG A 167 1.43 -6.57 -4.66
C ARG A 167 0.40 -6.17 -3.62
N VAL A 168 0.32 -6.95 -2.54
CA VAL A 168 -0.47 -6.57 -1.36
C VAL A 168 0.36 -5.62 -0.51
N TYR A 169 -0.03 -4.34 -0.43
CA TYR A 169 0.65 -3.35 0.41
C TYR A 169 0.24 -3.47 1.88
N HIS A 170 -1.05 -3.68 2.14
CA HIS A 170 -1.56 -3.99 3.47
C HIS A 170 -2.95 -4.63 3.37
N VAL A 171 -3.28 -5.40 4.39
CA VAL A 171 -4.58 -6.04 4.60
C VAL A 171 -4.86 -6.06 6.09
N LYS A 172 -6.07 -5.66 6.51
CA LYS A 172 -6.47 -5.66 7.92
C LYS A 172 -7.99 -5.69 8.08
N PRO A 173 -8.52 -6.19 9.20
CA PRO A 173 -9.92 -6.00 9.55
C PRO A 173 -10.28 -4.50 9.54
N LYS A 174 -11.46 -4.17 9.03
CA LYS A 174 -11.98 -2.80 9.07
C LYS A 174 -12.43 -2.50 10.49
N THR A 175 -11.77 -1.53 11.13
CA THR A 175 -12.17 -1.06 12.45
C THR A 175 -13.55 -0.41 12.37
N MET A 176 -14.53 -0.99 13.06
CA MET A 176 -15.79 -0.31 13.35
C MET A 176 -15.54 0.63 14.52
N MET A 177 -15.69 1.93 14.31
CA MET A 177 -15.74 2.87 15.43
C MET A 177 -17.05 2.61 16.18
N THR A 178 -16.93 1.95 17.34
CA THR A 178 -17.99 1.81 18.36
C THR A 178 -18.28 3.13 19.05
#